data_AF-A0A6P0WNW8-F1
#
_entry.id   AF-A0A6P0WNW8-F1
#
_cell.length_a   1.000
_cell.length_b   1.000
_cell.length_c   1.000
_cell.angle_alpha   90.00
_cell.angle_beta   90.00
_cell.angle_gamma   90.00
#
_symmetry.space_group_name_H-M   'P 1'
#
loop_
_entity.id
_entity.type
_entity.pdbx_description
1 polymer ?
#
loop_
_entity_poly.entity_id
_entity_poly.type
_entity_poly.pdbx_seq_one_letter_code
_entity_poly.pdbx_strand_id
1 'polypeptide(L)'
;MGSSTPQPTDTANWRLKPGYLSQGGSEFESIHILLGRFLADRHSPNPLGEESLRDDNPEFKWGLDKPLEKVIDSEEAFTYLMSNPQLFRNTITIIEPWEHVGYNHLGEDVRASVNVAFLAQKIADCDSILLPLWSSGLFDTEKLVPIISSSLAIVVEGGDPSVRNTESFNSSNCSHKELIELVEQILLARTPTSAPAVFICLGHQLVAQAHISLIQKAVKAVLAMEALANDADGRVLRMLKNVFQKIQSVGNSLIVKKKSGAIVADNWEHPEFAVAENETKEVGDRQLQHYQSPDALNSDIPEELIMAHEVTADEHEGVIDTSIEYEKELNIAMFHSDEVNEEAILFANWAYQLIHNALIPCRHIVANSPLSWIIKLPDAIEILCSTTEHGEVVTECSATCINYKDFESKEVRRSFTCQFHPELLSDLRVVGIREFPSYAELKEDDGARLFTRLLYAGMQE
;
A
#
# COMPACT_ATOMS: atom_id res chain seq x y z
N MET A 1 -8.64 30.81 8.81
CA MET A 1 -7.30 31.34 8.48
C MET A 1 -7.19 31.31 6.97
N GLY A 2 -6.57 32.31 6.34
CA GLY A 2 -6.62 32.49 4.88
C GLY A 2 -6.00 31.29 4.16
N SER A 3 -6.77 30.63 3.29
CA SER A 3 -6.26 29.62 2.38
C SER A 3 -5.43 30.32 1.31
N SER A 4 -4.13 30.45 1.56
CA SER A 4 -3.17 30.70 0.48
C SER A 4 -3.16 29.45 -0.40
N THR A 5 -3.70 29.56 -1.61
CA THR A 5 -3.46 28.57 -2.65
C THR A 5 -1.93 28.40 -2.79
N PRO A 6 -1.40 27.17 -2.71
CA PRO A 6 0.03 26.94 -2.91
C PRO A 6 0.46 27.52 -4.26
N GLN A 7 1.60 28.22 -4.30
CA GLN A 7 2.20 28.56 -5.60
C GLN A 7 2.71 27.26 -6.24
N PRO A 8 2.49 27.04 -7.55
CA PRO A 8 3.00 25.87 -8.24
C PRO A 8 4.52 25.75 -8.09
N THR A 9 5.00 24.52 -7.93
CA THR A 9 6.41 24.24 -7.70
C THR A 9 7.27 24.61 -8.93
N ASP A 10 8.40 25.29 -8.72
CA ASP A 10 9.33 25.66 -9.79
C ASP A 10 10.25 24.47 -10.16
N THR A 11 9.92 23.82 -11.28
CA THR A 11 10.69 22.70 -11.83
C THR A 11 12.14 23.04 -12.22
N ALA A 12 12.49 24.33 -12.36
CA ALA A 12 13.84 24.75 -12.74
C ALA A 12 14.90 24.40 -11.67
N ASN A 13 14.48 24.23 -10.41
CA ASN A 13 15.38 23.92 -9.30
C ASN A 13 15.52 22.41 -9.03
N TRP A 14 14.86 21.56 -9.81
CA TRP A 14 14.89 20.11 -9.58
C TRP A 14 16.25 19.51 -9.93
N ARG A 15 16.82 18.73 -9.00
CA ARG A 15 18.03 17.97 -9.28
C ARG A 15 17.70 16.87 -10.29
N LEU A 16 18.45 16.86 -11.40
CA LEU A 16 18.35 15.81 -12.42
C LEU A 16 19.21 14.58 -12.09
N LYS A 17 20.26 14.76 -11.27
CA LYS A 17 21.11 13.67 -10.79
C LYS A 17 20.54 13.16 -9.45
N PRO A 18 20.14 11.89 -9.36
CA PRO A 18 19.66 11.32 -8.09
C PRO A 18 20.75 11.26 -7.03
N GLY A 19 20.36 11.30 -5.76
CA GLY A 19 21.24 11.27 -4.59
C GLY A 19 21.61 12.67 -4.11
N TYR A 20 21.55 12.88 -2.80
CA TYR A 20 21.79 14.17 -2.14
C TYR A 20 23.04 14.14 -1.28
N LEU A 21 23.23 13.08 -0.50
CA LEU A 21 24.32 12.89 0.45
C LEU A 21 25.56 12.26 -0.20
N SER A 22 25.37 11.39 -1.19
CA SER A 22 26.49 10.70 -1.82
C SER A 22 27.07 11.52 -2.98
N GLN A 23 28.39 11.69 -3.00
CA GLN A 23 29.08 12.34 -4.14
C GLN A 23 28.87 11.57 -5.47
N GLY A 24 28.74 10.25 -5.37
CA GLY A 24 28.47 9.35 -6.49
C GLY A 24 27.09 9.58 -7.12
N GLY A 25 26.12 10.07 -6.35
CA GLY A 25 24.70 9.97 -6.67
C GLY A 25 24.15 8.58 -6.36
N SER A 26 22.85 8.41 -6.55
CA SER A 26 22.12 7.20 -6.15
C SER A 26 21.55 6.44 -7.34
N GLU A 27 21.70 5.12 -7.30
CA GLU A 27 21.11 4.17 -8.23
C GLU A 27 20.53 2.97 -7.49
N PHE A 28 19.81 2.10 -8.21
CA PHE A 28 19.15 0.94 -7.63
C PHE A 28 20.10 0.13 -6.74
N GLU A 29 21.28 -0.23 -7.24
CA GLU A 29 22.24 -1.07 -6.54
C GLU A 29 22.75 -0.40 -5.27
N SER A 30 23.09 0.90 -5.31
CA SER A 30 23.57 1.62 -4.13
C SER A 30 22.48 1.72 -3.07
N ILE A 31 21.25 2.05 -3.48
CA ILE A 31 20.10 2.17 -2.59
C ILE A 31 19.82 0.82 -1.92
N HIS A 32 19.72 -0.25 -2.71
CA HIS A 32 19.42 -1.58 -2.22
C HIS A 32 20.50 -2.11 -1.26
N ILE A 33 21.79 -1.87 -1.55
CA ILE A 33 22.90 -2.23 -0.65
C ILE A 33 22.79 -1.48 0.69
N LEU A 34 22.43 -0.19 0.66
CA LEU A 34 22.31 0.63 1.86
C LEU A 34 21.11 0.21 2.73
N LEU A 35 19.96 -0.09 2.11
CA LEU A 35 18.80 -0.67 2.78
C LEU A 35 19.16 -2.01 3.45
N GLY A 36 19.82 -2.91 2.72
CA GLY A 36 20.26 -4.20 3.27
C GLY A 36 21.26 -4.04 4.42
N ARG A 37 22.20 -3.09 4.32
CA ARG A 37 23.13 -2.76 5.41
C ARG A 37 22.40 -2.17 6.63
N PHE A 38 21.36 -1.37 6.42
CA PHE A 38 20.52 -0.87 7.52
C PHE A 38 19.81 -2.01 8.25
N LEU A 39 19.36 -3.03 7.54
CA LEU A 39 18.65 -4.16 8.13
C LEU A 39 19.57 -5.19 8.81
N ALA A 40 20.80 -5.36 8.32
CA ALA A 40 21.72 -6.43 8.71
C ALA A 40 22.04 -6.49 10.22
N ASP A 41 22.20 -5.34 10.89
CA ASP A 41 22.43 -5.27 12.33
C ASP A 41 22.05 -3.90 12.91
N ARG A 42 21.86 -3.79 14.23
CA ARG A 42 21.44 -2.54 14.91
C ARG A 42 22.60 -1.58 15.23
N HIS A 43 23.86 -2.00 15.05
CA HIS A 43 25.04 -1.28 15.56
C HIS A 43 25.96 -0.71 14.47
N SER A 44 25.72 -1.04 13.21
CA SER A 44 26.55 -0.59 12.09
C SER A 44 26.50 0.94 11.99
N PRO A 45 27.64 1.62 11.81
CA PRO A 45 27.67 3.08 11.65
C PRO A 45 27.02 3.52 10.34
N ASN A 46 26.59 4.78 10.28
CA ASN A 46 26.02 5.39 9.08
C ASN A 46 27.04 5.36 7.92
N PRO A 47 26.76 4.65 6.82
CA PRO A 47 27.66 4.60 5.66
C PRO A 47 27.69 5.91 4.85
N LEU A 48 26.69 6.78 5.00
CA LEU A 48 26.54 8.04 4.25
C LEU A 48 27.25 9.23 4.93
N GLY A 49 27.91 9.01 6.07
CA GLY A 49 28.60 10.07 6.81
C GLY A 49 27.66 10.95 7.64
N GLU A 50 28.17 12.12 8.06
CA GLU A 50 27.45 13.08 8.92
C GLU A 50 26.89 14.28 8.15
N GLU A 51 26.78 14.18 6.81
CA GLU A 51 26.16 15.23 6.01
C GLU A 51 24.71 15.46 6.45
N SER A 52 24.36 16.74 6.51
CA SER A 52 23.14 17.20 7.16
C SER A 52 22.05 17.41 6.13
N LEU A 53 20.91 16.74 6.35
CA LEU A 53 19.68 16.96 5.58
C LEU A 53 19.05 18.34 5.84
N ARG A 54 19.64 19.16 6.72
CA ARG A 54 19.15 20.51 7.06
C ARG A 54 19.79 21.62 6.23
N ASP A 55 20.84 21.33 5.47
CA ASP A 55 21.71 22.37 4.95
C ASP A 55 20.99 23.25 3.91
N ASP A 56 20.27 22.64 2.97
CA ASP A 56 19.46 23.34 1.98
C ASP A 56 18.00 23.53 2.44
N ASN A 57 17.46 22.60 3.24
CA ASN A 57 16.07 22.62 3.70
C ASN A 57 15.97 22.39 5.23
N PRO A 58 16.16 23.44 6.05
CA PRO A 58 16.25 23.31 7.51
C PRO A 58 15.01 22.72 8.18
N GLU A 59 13.84 22.94 7.60
CA GLU A 59 12.54 22.46 8.09
C GLU A 59 12.09 21.16 7.40
N PHE A 60 12.89 20.64 6.45
CA PHE A 60 12.60 19.43 5.68
C PHE A 60 11.20 19.40 5.06
N LYS A 61 10.83 20.49 4.36
CA LYS A 61 9.49 20.67 3.76
C LYS A 61 9.46 20.45 2.25
N TRP A 62 8.40 19.80 1.78
CA TRP A 62 8.12 19.61 0.36
C TRP A 62 8.06 20.92 -0.43
N GLY A 63 8.64 20.91 -1.63
CA GLY A 63 8.54 21.99 -2.62
C GLY A 63 9.37 23.25 -2.32
N LEU A 64 10.08 23.28 -1.18
CA LEU A 64 10.91 24.44 -0.80
C LEU A 64 12.33 24.34 -1.38
N ASP A 65 13.08 23.30 -0.97
CA ASP A 65 14.45 23.06 -1.44
C ASP A 65 14.81 21.57 -1.25
N LYS A 66 16.04 21.22 -1.60
CA LYS A 66 16.56 19.85 -1.58
C LYS A 66 16.56 19.25 -0.17
N PRO A 67 16.33 17.93 -0.04
CA PRO A 67 16.11 16.95 -1.11
C PRO A 67 14.64 16.77 -1.52
N LEU A 68 13.74 17.64 -1.04
CA LEU A 68 12.29 17.52 -1.20
C LEU A 68 11.73 18.44 -2.30
N GLU A 69 12.55 18.77 -3.30
CA GLU A 69 12.18 19.75 -4.31
C GLU A 69 11.11 19.25 -5.31
N LYS A 70 10.96 17.93 -5.47
CA LYS A 70 10.17 17.29 -6.53
C LYS A 70 8.70 17.05 -6.11
N VAL A 71 7.86 18.06 -6.27
CA VAL A 71 6.41 17.99 -6.02
C VAL A 71 5.63 18.10 -7.33
N ILE A 72 4.75 17.15 -7.60
CA ILE A 72 3.92 17.09 -8.82
C ILE A 72 2.53 17.65 -8.51
N ASP A 73 2.43 18.98 -8.41
CA ASP A 73 1.21 19.71 -8.02
C ASP A 73 0.43 20.30 -9.20
N SER A 74 0.94 20.13 -10.43
CA SER A 74 0.47 20.81 -11.63
C SER A 74 0.76 20.00 -12.90
N GLU A 75 0.00 20.27 -13.98
CA GLU A 75 0.22 19.63 -15.29
C GLU A 75 1.59 19.99 -15.87
N GLU A 76 2.11 21.18 -15.59
CA GLU A 76 3.46 21.59 -15.96
C GLU A 76 4.52 20.71 -15.27
N ALA A 77 4.41 20.50 -13.96
CA ALA A 77 5.29 19.63 -13.19
C ALA A 77 5.21 18.17 -13.67
N PHE A 78 3.99 17.69 -13.94
CA PHE A 78 3.77 16.33 -14.46
C PHE A 78 4.35 16.14 -15.87
N THR A 79 4.18 17.13 -16.75
CA THR A 79 4.77 17.13 -18.10
C THR A 79 6.28 17.17 -18.06
N TYR A 80 6.85 17.94 -17.13
CA TYR A 80 8.29 17.99 -16.92
C TYR A 80 8.83 16.64 -16.43
N LEU A 81 8.15 15.99 -15.48
CA LEU A 81 8.50 14.66 -15.00
C LEU A 81 8.49 13.62 -16.15
N MET A 82 7.44 13.61 -16.98
CA MET A 82 7.34 12.73 -18.15
C MET A 82 8.50 12.90 -19.13
N SER A 83 8.96 14.13 -19.29
CA SER A 83 10.05 14.48 -20.21
C SER A 83 11.43 14.12 -19.66
N ASN A 84 11.54 13.71 -18.40
CA ASN A 84 12.79 13.49 -17.69
C ASN A 84 12.77 12.15 -16.90
N PRO A 85 12.84 10.98 -17.56
CA PRO A 85 12.75 9.68 -16.90
C PRO A 85 13.76 9.42 -15.77
N GLN A 86 14.92 10.07 -15.81
CA GLN A 86 15.93 10.00 -14.77
C GLN A 86 15.43 10.52 -13.41
N LEU A 87 14.37 11.33 -13.40
CA LEU A 87 13.81 11.89 -12.17
C LEU A 87 13.02 10.88 -11.35
N PHE A 88 12.41 9.85 -11.97
CA PHE A 88 11.56 8.90 -11.25
C PHE A 88 12.14 7.49 -11.12
N ARG A 89 12.99 7.05 -12.05
CA ARG A 89 13.50 5.65 -12.08
C ARG A 89 14.24 5.20 -10.82
N ASN A 90 14.98 6.10 -10.17
CA ASN A 90 15.76 5.80 -8.96
C ASN A 90 15.18 6.50 -7.73
N THR A 91 13.85 6.63 -7.67
CA THR A 91 13.17 7.33 -6.58
C THR A 91 12.03 6.52 -6.01
N ILE A 92 11.61 6.86 -4.80
CA ILE A 92 10.33 6.43 -4.26
C ILE A 92 9.27 7.46 -4.66
N THR A 93 8.18 7.00 -5.25
CA THR A 93 7.01 7.86 -5.48
C THR A 93 6.07 7.78 -4.30
N ILE A 94 5.78 8.93 -3.68
CA ILE A 94 4.90 9.05 -2.52
C ILE A 94 3.61 9.74 -2.98
N ILE A 95 2.47 9.10 -2.70
CA ILE A 95 1.13 9.59 -3.03
C ILE A 95 0.44 9.97 -1.73
N GLU A 96 0.04 11.24 -1.62
CA GLU A 96 -0.80 11.71 -0.52
C GLU A 96 -2.27 11.73 -0.98
N PRO A 97 -3.11 10.81 -0.49
CA PRO A 97 -4.55 10.92 -0.71
C PRO A 97 -5.17 12.08 0.07
N TRP A 98 -4.52 12.55 1.15
CA TRP A 98 -4.96 13.67 2.00
C TRP A 98 -3.78 14.48 2.54
N GLU A 99 -4.04 15.71 3.02
CA GLU A 99 -3.00 16.65 3.46
C GLU A 99 -2.25 16.23 4.75
N HIS A 100 -2.93 15.49 5.63
CA HIS A 100 -2.37 14.96 6.86
C HIS A 100 -3.07 13.65 7.27
N VAL A 101 -2.41 12.84 8.09
CA VAL A 101 -2.98 11.60 8.64
C VAL A 101 -3.79 11.85 9.92
N GLY A 102 -3.72 13.07 10.48
CA GLY A 102 -4.48 13.51 11.66
C GLY A 102 -3.67 14.50 12.50
N TYR A 103 -4.11 14.72 13.76
CA TYR A 103 -3.47 15.64 14.71
C TYR A 103 -2.92 14.91 15.92
N ASN A 104 -1.63 15.09 16.21
CA ASN A 104 -0.99 14.41 17.35
C ASN A 104 -1.47 14.97 18.70
N HIS A 105 -0.95 14.41 19.80
CA HIS A 105 -1.32 14.83 21.16
C HIS A 105 -0.95 16.29 21.50
N LEU A 106 -0.11 16.95 20.69
CA LEU A 106 0.25 18.36 20.82
C LEU A 106 -0.61 19.27 19.93
N GLY A 107 -1.51 18.70 19.12
CA GLY A 107 -2.34 19.42 18.15
C GLY A 107 -1.60 19.78 16.86
N GLU A 108 -0.48 19.13 16.56
CA GLU A 108 0.27 19.32 15.32
C GLU A 108 -0.29 18.40 14.23
N ASP A 109 -0.41 18.91 13.00
CA ASP A 109 -0.76 18.13 11.83
C ASP A 109 0.37 17.16 11.47
N VAL A 110 0.01 15.90 11.23
CA VAL A 110 0.98 14.84 10.90
C VAL A 110 0.95 14.56 9.41
N ARG A 111 1.87 15.17 8.66
CA ARG A 111 2.09 14.90 7.24
C ARG A 111 3.16 13.82 7.04
N ALA A 112 2.73 12.55 7.09
CA ALA A 112 3.61 11.39 7.17
C ALA A 112 4.53 11.17 5.95
N SER A 113 4.16 11.66 4.76
CA SER A 113 4.99 11.61 3.54
C SER A 113 6.40 12.19 3.74
N VAL A 114 6.54 13.20 4.60
CA VAL A 114 7.82 13.83 4.95
C VAL A 114 8.72 12.83 5.66
N ASN A 115 8.15 12.00 6.54
CA ASN A 115 8.88 10.97 7.26
C ASN A 115 9.32 9.85 6.32
N VAL A 116 8.49 9.41 5.38
CA VAL A 116 8.90 8.44 4.34
C VAL A 116 10.10 8.95 3.54
N ALA A 117 10.02 10.19 3.05
CA ALA A 117 11.14 10.79 2.31
C ALA A 117 12.39 10.95 3.17
N PHE A 118 12.22 11.30 4.45
CA PHE A 118 13.34 11.39 5.39
C PHE A 118 14.02 10.04 5.58
N LEU A 119 13.26 8.97 5.85
CA LEU A 119 13.80 7.62 6.02
C LEU A 119 14.54 7.17 4.76
N ALA A 120 13.92 7.33 3.58
CA ALA A 120 14.52 6.99 2.30
C ALA A 120 15.87 7.70 2.07
N GLN A 121 15.90 9.02 2.31
CA GLN A 121 17.12 9.80 2.14
C GLN A 121 18.19 9.47 3.19
N LYS A 122 17.81 9.38 4.47
CA LYS A 122 18.75 9.19 5.58
C LYS A 122 19.34 7.78 5.60
N ILE A 123 18.56 6.78 5.20
CA ILE A 123 18.97 5.37 5.24
C ILE A 123 19.73 4.97 3.98
N ALA A 124 19.26 5.41 2.81
CA ALA A 124 19.73 4.89 1.53
C ALA A 124 20.10 5.95 0.48
N ASP A 125 20.13 7.23 0.86
CA ASP A 125 20.31 8.36 -0.06
C ASP A 125 19.33 8.31 -1.24
N CYS A 126 18.13 7.79 -1.00
CA CYS A 126 17.11 7.62 -2.02
C CYS A 126 16.26 8.90 -2.11
N ASP A 127 16.26 9.51 -3.29
CA ASP A 127 15.38 10.65 -3.60
C ASP A 127 13.90 10.20 -3.61
N SER A 128 13.00 11.16 -3.39
CA SER A 128 11.55 10.94 -3.45
C SER A 128 10.85 11.96 -4.36
N ILE A 129 9.71 11.56 -4.92
CA ILE A 129 8.77 12.43 -5.63
C ILE A 129 7.45 12.41 -4.88
N LEU A 130 6.81 13.58 -4.73
CA LEU A 130 5.51 13.70 -4.11
C LEU A 130 4.38 13.96 -5.13
N LEU A 131 3.29 13.21 -5.01
CA LEU A 131 2.00 13.43 -5.68
C LEU A 131 0.94 13.80 -4.63
N PRO A 132 0.71 15.10 -4.36
CA PRO A 132 -0.25 15.56 -3.37
C PRO A 132 -1.67 15.62 -3.95
N LEU A 133 -2.29 14.46 -4.20
CA LEU A 133 -3.55 14.34 -4.96
C LEU A 133 -4.69 15.14 -4.35
N TRP A 134 -4.70 15.30 -3.02
CA TRP A 134 -5.66 16.14 -2.33
C TRP A 134 -5.65 17.61 -2.79
N SER A 135 -4.52 18.07 -3.31
CA SER A 135 -4.31 19.42 -3.84
C SER A 135 -4.20 19.48 -5.36
N SER A 136 -3.56 18.51 -6.01
CA SER A 136 -3.37 18.52 -7.47
C SER A 136 -4.58 17.99 -8.22
N GLY A 137 -5.40 17.17 -7.57
CA GLY A 137 -6.34 16.27 -8.22
C GLY A 137 -5.63 15.09 -8.90
N LEU A 138 -6.43 14.21 -9.51
CA LEU A 138 -5.93 13.03 -10.21
C LEU A 138 -5.50 13.38 -11.64
N PHE A 139 -4.23 13.14 -11.97
CA PHE A 139 -3.71 13.22 -13.33
C PHE A 139 -4.24 12.08 -14.20
N ASP A 140 -4.10 12.21 -15.53
CA ASP A 140 -4.44 11.16 -16.49
C ASP A 140 -3.75 9.82 -16.12
N THR A 141 -4.56 8.88 -15.65
CA THR A 141 -4.07 7.59 -15.11
C THR A 141 -3.36 6.73 -16.15
N GLU A 142 -3.72 6.85 -17.44
CA GLU A 142 -3.03 6.16 -18.53
C GLU A 142 -1.57 6.62 -18.67
N LYS A 143 -1.26 7.84 -18.22
CA LYS A 143 0.11 8.40 -18.18
C LYS A 143 0.76 8.24 -16.82
N LEU A 144 0.01 8.47 -15.74
CA LEU A 144 0.52 8.47 -14.37
C LEU A 144 1.00 7.07 -13.96
N VAL A 145 0.18 6.04 -14.18
CA VAL A 145 0.45 4.69 -13.69
C VAL A 145 1.75 4.11 -14.27
N PRO A 146 2.05 4.21 -15.59
CA PRO A 146 3.34 3.80 -16.13
C PRO A 146 4.55 4.50 -15.51
N ILE A 147 4.43 5.79 -15.15
CA ILE A 147 5.52 6.57 -14.55
C ILE A 147 5.81 6.09 -13.15
N ILE A 148 4.78 6.06 -12.28
CA ILE A 148 4.95 5.66 -10.88
C ILE A 148 5.35 4.18 -10.76
N SER A 149 4.87 3.35 -11.68
CA SER A 149 5.24 1.93 -11.77
C SER A 149 6.67 1.73 -12.28
N SER A 150 7.33 2.76 -12.81
CA SER A 150 8.73 2.70 -13.23
C SER A 150 9.70 3.22 -12.15
N SER A 151 9.17 3.65 -11.00
CA SER A 151 9.94 4.07 -9.83
C SER A 151 10.49 2.86 -9.07
N LEU A 152 11.28 3.09 -8.01
CA LEU A 152 11.81 2.02 -7.16
C LEU A 152 10.73 1.40 -6.27
N ALA A 153 9.80 2.23 -5.79
CA ALA A 153 8.65 1.83 -5.01
C ALA A 153 7.57 2.92 -5.12
N ILE A 154 6.32 2.53 -4.88
CA ILE A 154 5.19 3.43 -4.68
C ILE A 154 4.81 3.36 -3.21
N VAL A 155 4.65 4.50 -2.55
CA VAL A 155 4.10 4.59 -1.19
C VAL A 155 2.81 5.39 -1.25
N VAL A 156 1.69 4.80 -0.85
CA VAL A 156 0.41 5.49 -0.72
C VAL A 156 0.15 5.73 0.76
N GLU A 157 0.14 6.99 1.15
CA GLU A 157 0.09 7.44 2.53
C GLU A 157 -1.31 7.33 3.16
N GLY A 158 -1.33 7.57 4.47
CA GLY A 158 -2.56 7.73 5.23
C GLY A 158 -3.34 9.02 4.92
N GLY A 159 -4.43 9.21 5.64
CA GLY A 159 -5.24 10.41 5.58
C GLY A 159 -6.36 10.41 6.63
N ASP A 160 -6.82 11.61 6.98
CA ASP A 160 -7.95 11.82 7.90
C ASP A 160 -9.34 11.33 7.38
N PRO A 161 -9.63 11.30 6.06
CA PRO A 161 -10.89 10.78 5.55
C PRO A 161 -11.14 9.30 5.83
N SER A 162 -12.39 8.89 5.64
CA SER A 162 -12.86 7.53 5.91
C SER A 162 -13.40 6.88 4.63
N VAL A 163 -12.84 5.73 4.23
CA VAL A 163 -13.20 5.03 2.97
C VAL A 163 -14.69 4.65 2.92
N ARG A 164 -15.29 4.31 4.06
CA ARG A 164 -16.73 4.00 4.14
C ARG A 164 -17.63 5.22 3.96
N ASN A 165 -17.09 6.44 4.09
CA ASN A 165 -17.82 7.69 3.95
C ASN A 165 -17.26 8.54 2.80
N THR A 166 -17.87 8.40 1.62
CA THR A 166 -17.48 9.17 0.42
C THR A 166 -17.50 10.69 0.63
N GLU A 167 -18.39 11.22 1.47
CA GLU A 167 -18.50 12.67 1.71
C GLU A 167 -17.30 13.23 2.48
N SER A 168 -16.55 12.39 3.20
CA SER A 168 -15.36 12.81 3.93
C SER A 168 -14.23 13.32 3.02
N PHE A 169 -14.29 13.02 1.71
CA PHE A 169 -13.32 13.48 0.72
C PHE A 169 -13.70 14.80 0.02
N ASN A 170 -14.86 15.39 0.33
CA ASN A 170 -15.42 16.51 -0.44
C ASN A 170 -14.57 17.80 -0.47
N SER A 171 -13.63 17.97 0.46
CA SER A 171 -12.70 19.12 0.47
C SER A 171 -11.38 18.89 -0.27
N SER A 172 -11.18 17.70 -0.85
CA SER A 172 -10.02 17.36 -1.68
C SER A 172 -10.30 17.60 -3.17
N ASN A 173 -9.25 17.87 -3.94
CA ASN A 173 -9.29 17.94 -5.40
C ASN A 173 -9.29 16.56 -6.08
N CYS A 174 -9.12 15.48 -5.31
CA CYS A 174 -9.25 14.10 -5.75
C CYS A 174 -10.37 13.42 -4.96
N SER A 175 -11.38 12.91 -5.67
CA SER A 175 -12.54 12.27 -5.06
C SER A 175 -12.23 10.86 -4.56
N HIS A 176 -13.07 10.37 -3.63
CA HIS A 176 -13.02 8.99 -3.15
C HIS A 176 -12.98 7.96 -4.29
N LYS A 177 -13.83 8.15 -5.30
CA LYS A 177 -13.91 7.24 -6.46
C LYS A 177 -12.62 7.25 -7.29
N GLU A 178 -12.06 8.44 -7.53
CA GLU A 178 -10.80 8.59 -8.27
C GLU A 178 -9.63 7.92 -7.55
N LEU A 179 -9.57 8.02 -6.21
CA LEU A 179 -8.57 7.33 -5.40
C LEU A 179 -8.70 5.81 -5.49
N ILE A 180 -9.92 5.27 -5.38
CA ILE A 180 -10.16 3.83 -5.57
C ILE A 180 -9.75 3.39 -6.98
N GLU A 181 -10.14 4.12 -8.02
CA GLU A 181 -9.76 3.80 -9.40
C GLU A 181 -8.24 3.86 -9.64
N LEU A 182 -7.54 4.81 -9.02
CA LEU A 182 -6.08 4.85 -9.06
C LEU A 182 -5.46 3.63 -8.37
N VAL A 183 -5.93 3.28 -7.17
CA VAL A 183 -5.41 2.12 -6.42
C VAL A 183 -5.65 0.82 -7.18
N GLU A 184 -6.82 0.64 -7.79
CA GLU A 184 -7.08 -0.51 -8.67
C GLU A 184 -6.08 -0.59 -9.83
N GLN A 185 -5.76 0.55 -10.45
CA GLN A 185 -4.79 0.57 -11.54
C GLN A 185 -3.36 0.28 -11.07
N ILE A 186 -2.97 0.75 -9.88
CA ILE A 186 -1.69 0.38 -9.25
C ILE A 186 -1.65 -1.14 -9.01
N LEU A 187 -2.71 -1.72 -8.46
CA LEU A 187 -2.79 -3.16 -8.23
C LEU A 187 -2.69 -3.96 -9.53
N LEU A 188 -3.30 -3.50 -10.63
CA LEU A 188 -3.25 -4.16 -11.94
C LEU A 188 -1.96 -3.88 -12.72
N ALA A 189 -1.14 -2.91 -12.31
CA ALA A 189 0.10 -2.53 -12.99
C ALA A 189 1.32 -3.33 -12.55
N ARG A 190 1.19 -4.19 -11.52
CA ARG A 190 2.30 -5.03 -11.06
C ARG A 190 2.74 -6.00 -12.16
N THR A 191 3.98 -5.86 -12.61
CA THR A 191 4.63 -6.69 -13.64
C THR A 191 6.07 -7.02 -13.22
N PRO A 192 6.80 -7.90 -13.94
CA PRO A 192 8.19 -8.24 -13.59
C PRO A 192 9.18 -7.08 -13.48
N THR A 193 8.85 -5.92 -14.05
CA THR A 193 9.73 -4.74 -14.04
C THR A 193 9.08 -3.51 -13.42
N SER A 194 7.92 -3.67 -12.77
CA SER A 194 7.27 -2.53 -12.12
C SER A 194 7.78 -2.35 -10.70
N ALA A 195 7.47 -1.20 -10.11
CA ALA A 195 7.64 -0.95 -8.69
C ALA A 195 6.74 -1.88 -7.86
N PRO A 196 7.19 -2.33 -6.67
CA PRO A 196 6.30 -2.73 -5.58
C PRO A 196 5.54 -1.51 -5.04
N ALA A 197 4.44 -1.75 -4.33
CA ALA A 197 3.71 -0.72 -3.62
C ALA A 197 3.59 -1.03 -2.12
N VAL A 198 3.68 0.02 -1.29
CA VAL A 198 3.42 0.01 0.15
C VAL A 198 2.27 0.95 0.43
N PHE A 199 1.19 0.46 1.03
CA PHE A 199 -0.01 1.24 1.31
C PHE A 199 -0.21 1.38 2.82
N ILE A 200 -0.33 2.60 3.32
CA ILE A 200 -0.25 2.90 4.75
C ILE A 200 -1.55 3.56 5.21
N CYS A 201 -2.12 3.10 6.33
CA CYS A 201 -3.33 3.64 6.95
C CYS A 201 -4.50 3.78 5.97
N LEU A 202 -4.85 4.99 5.51
CA LEU A 202 -5.87 5.19 4.47
C LEU A 202 -5.54 4.44 3.18
N GLY A 203 -4.26 4.35 2.79
CA GLY A 203 -3.82 3.53 1.67
C GLY A 203 -4.22 2.06 1.83
N HIS A 204 -4.03 1.48 3.02
CA HIS A 204 -4.42 0.10 3.33
C HIS A 204 -5.93 -0.12 3.21
N GLN A 205 -6.72 0.83 3.71
CA GLN A 205 -8.18 0.83 3.59
C GLN A 205 -8.65 0.95 2.12
N LEU A 206 -8.03 1.85 1.34
CA LEU A 206 -8.33 2.00 -0.08
C LEU A 206 -8.03 0.72 -0.86
N VAL A 207 -6.95 0.00 -0.53
CA VAL A 207 -6.63 -1.30 -1.13
C VAL A 207 -7.66 -2.36 -0.79
N ALA A 208 -8.09 -2.46 0.48
CA ALA A 208 -9.14 -3.40 0.87
C ALA A 208 -10.42 -3.19 0.04
N GLN A 209 -10.86 -1.93 -0.10
CA GLN A 209 -12.01 -1.58 -0.94
C GLN A 209 -11.76 -1.85 -2.43
N ALA A 210 -10.55 -1.57 -2.93
CA ALA A 210 -10.17 -1.82 -4.32
C ALA A 210 -10.17 -3.31 -4.67
N HIS A 211 -9.76 -4.20 -3.76
CA HIS A 211 -9.83 -5.64 -3.97
C HIS A 211 -11.28 -6.09 -4.21
N ILE A 212 -12.21 -5.67 -3.35
CA ILE A 212 -13.63 -6.01 -3.48
C ILE A 212 -14.21 -5.44 -4.78
N SER A 213 -13.89 -4.18 -5.10
CA SER A 213 -14.32 -3.54 -6.34
C SER A 213 -13.80 -4.26 -7.60
N LEU A 214 -12.52 -4.68 -7.62
CA LEU A 214 -11.93 -5.45 -8.73
C LEU A 214 -12.64 -6.80 -8.91
N ILE A 215 -12.93 -7.50 -7.81
CA ILE A 215 -13.64 -8.78 -7.85
C ILE A 215 -15.06 -8.58 -8.39
N GLN A 216 -15.79 -7.56 -7.90
CA GLN A 216 -17.13 -7.21 -8.41
C GLN A 216 -17.10 -6.85 -9.90
N LYS A 217 -16.10 -6.07 -10.34
CA LYS A 217 -15.88 -5.74 -11.77
C LYS A 217 -15.62 -6.99 -12.60
N ALA A 218 -14.80 -7.91 -12.11
CA ALA A 218 -14.50 -9.17 -12.79
C ALA A 218 -15.74 -10.07 -12.89
N VAL A 219 -16.50 -10.22 -11.79
CA VAL A 219 -17.78 -10.94 -11.76
C VAL A 219 -18.74 -10.35 -12.78
N LYS A 220 -18.96 -9.04 -12.76
CA LYS A 220 -19.85 -8.36 -13.71
C LYS A 220 -19.42 -8.58 -15.16
N ALA A 221 -18.13 -8.40 -15.46
CA ALA A 221 -17.59 -8.56 -16.81
C ALA A 221 -17.74 -9.98 -17.35
N VAL A 222 -17.42 -11.00 -16.54
CA VAL A 222 -17.49 -12.41 -16.94
C VAL A 222 -18.93 -12.87 -17.10
N LEU A 223 -19.82 -12.53 -16.17
CA LEU A 223 -21.22 -12.96 -16.22
C LEU A 223 -21.99 -12.31 -17.38
N ALA A 224 -21.68 -11.05 -17.70
CA ALA A 224 -22.27 -10.33 -18.84
C ALA A 224 -21.75 -10.79 -20.21
N MET A 225 -20.58 -11.43 -20.27
CA MET A 225 -19.99 -11.88 -21.53
C MET A 225 -20.85 -12.97 -22.19
N GLU A 226 -21.24 -12.79 -23.46
CA GLU A 226 -22.07 -13.76 -24.19
C GLU A 226 -21.24 -14.82 -24.92
N ALA A 227 -20.07 -14.44 -25.44
CA ALA A 227 -19.17 -15.31 -26.16
C ALA A 227 -17.71 -14.86 -25.97
N LEU A 228 -16.79 -15.82 -25.96
CA LEU A 228 -15.35 -15.57 -25.90
C LEU A 228 -14.73 -15.93 -27.25
N ALA A 229 -13.94 -15.03 -27.82
CA ALA A 229 -13.20 -15.32 -29.05
C ALA A 229 -12.30 -16.54 -28.84
N ASN A 230 -12.29 -17.46 -29.80
CA ASN A 230 -11.53 -18.72 -29.75
C ASN A 230 -12.00 -19.76 -28.71
N ASP A 231 -13.20 -19.59 -28.13
CA ASP A 231 -13.90 -20.61 -27.32
C ASP A 231 -15.12 -21.15 -28.10
N ALA A 232 -14.87 -21.85 -29.21
CA ALA A 232 -15.91 -22.25 -30.16
C ALA A 232 -17.06 -23.07 -29.54
N ASP A 233 -16.75 -23.89 -28.54
CA ASP A 233 -17.73 -24.73 -27.82
C ASP A 233 -18.33 -24.04 -26.58
N GLY A 234 -17.92 -22.79 -26.29
CA GLY A 234 -18.33 -22.01 -25.13
C GLY A 234 -17.96 -22.66 -23.79
N ARG A 235 -16.95 -23.54 -23.78
CA ARG A 235 -16.59 -24.34 -22.61
C ARG A 235 -15.84 -23.49 -21.59
N VAL A 236 -14.91 -22.67 -22.06
CA VAL A 236 -14.10 -21.80 -21.19
C VAL A 236 -14.99 -20.77 -20.53
N LEU A 237 -15.81 -20.07 -21.31
CA LEU A 237 -16.70 -19.04 -20.77
C LEU A 237 -17.68 -19.63 -19.76
N ARG A 238 -18.25 -20.82 -20.02
CA ARG A 238 -19.14 -21.50 -19.06
C ARG A 238 -18.43 -21.86 -17.77
N MET A 239 -17.21 -22.39 -17.84
CA MET A 239 -16.40 -22.70 -16.67
C MET A 239 -16.11 -21.44 -15.85
N LEU A 240 -15.69 -20.34 -16.50
CA LEU A 240 -15.47 -19.07 -15.82
C LEU A 240 -16.76 -18.56 -15.18
N LYS A 241 -17.89 -18.56 -15.90
CA LYS A 241 -19.18 -18.13 -15.33
C LYS A 241 -19.57 -18.92 -14.08
N ASN A 242 -19.33 -20.22 -14.03
CA ASN A 242 -19.60 -21.02 -12.83
C ASN A 242 -18.75 -20.56 -11.63
N VAL A 243 -17.47 -20.27 -11.85
CA VAL A 243 -16.56 -19.78 -10.80
C VAL A 243 -16.99 -18.40 -10.31
N PHE A 244 -17.25 -17.47 -11.24
CA PHE A 244 -17.67 -16.11 -10.91
C PHE A 244 -19.10 -16.05 -10.29
N GLN A 245 -19.99 -16.99 -10.62
CA GLN A 245 -21.26 -17.17 -9.91
C GLN A 245 -21.07 -17.63 -8.48
N LYS A 246 -20.11 -18.54 -8.21
CA LYS A 246 -19.78 -18.96 -6.85
C LYS A 246 -19.26 -17.78 -6.03
N ILE A 247 -18.32 -17.01 -6.59
CA ILE A 247 -17.76 -15.81 -5.96
C ILE A 247 -18.87 -14.81 -5.63
N GLN A 248 -19.75 -14.52 -6.61
CA GLN A 248 -20.89 -13.65 -6.40
C GLN A 248 -21.83 -14.16 -5.30
N SER A 249 -22.10 -15.46 -5.25
CA SER A 249 -22.97 -16.05 -4.23
C SER A 249 -22.40 -15.87 -2.83
N VAL A 250 -21.10 -16.14 -2.65
CA VAL A 250 -20.44 -15.96 -1.34
C VAL A 250 -20.42 -14.49 -0.96
N GLY A 251 -19.98 -13.60 -1.85
CA GLY A 251 -19.94 -12.15 -1.58
C GLY A 251 -21.30 -11.54 -1.24
N ASN A 252 -22.38 -12.03 -1.87
CA ASN A 252 -23.75 -11.59 -1.56
C ASN A 252 -24.29 -12.11 -0.21
N SER A 253 -23.63 -13.10 0.40
CA SER A 253 -24.09 -13.76 1.63
C SER A 253 -23.15 -13.60 2.82
N LEU A 254 -21.91 -13.15 2.57
CA LEU A 254 -20.91 -12.97 3.61
C LEU A 254 -21.25 -11.73 4.44
N ILE A 255 -21.36 -11.94 5.74
CA ILE A 255 -21.69 -10.93 6.73
C ILE A 255 -20.41 -10.55 7.45
N VAL A 256 -20.20 -9.25 7.65
CA VAL A 256 -19.15 -8.73 8.54
C VAL A 256 -19.75 -8.49 9.91
N LYS A 257 -19.11 -9.00 10.97
CA LYS A 257 -19.55 -8.82 12.35
C LYS A 257 -18.43 -8.28 13.23
N LYS A 258 -18.78 -7.34 14.11
CA LYS A 258 -17.92 -6.91 15.21
C LYS A 258 -17.84 -7.98 16.29
N LYS A 259 -16.83 -7.91 17.18
CA LYS A 259 -16.69 -8.81 18.34
C LYS A 259 -17.90 -8.74 19.28
N SER A 260 -18.55 -7.58 19.33
CA SER A 260 -19.83 -7.39 20.03
C SER A 260 -21.00 -8.23 19.48
N GLY A 261 -20.85 -8.85 18.31
CA GLY A 261 -21.89 -9.56 17.55
C GLY A 261 -22.75 -8.65 16.67
N ALA A 262 -22.46 -7.34 16.63
CA ALA A 262 -23.16 -6.41 15.75
C ALA A 262 -22.82 -6.67 14.27
N ILE A 263 -23.83 -6.77 13.43
CA ILE A 263 -23.67 -6.88 11.97
C ILE A 263 -23.37 -5.49 11.41
N VAL A 264 -22.26 -5.38 10.69
CA VAL A 264 -21.77 -4.13 10.08
C VAL A 264 -22.08 -4.10 8.59
N ALA A 265 -21.94 -5.24 7.92
CA ALA A 265 -22.28 -5.41 6.52
C ALA A 265 -22.95 -6.76 6.35
N ASP A 266 -23.97 -6.84 5.50
CA ASP A 266 -24.70 -8.08 5.20
C ASP A 266 -24.38 -8.64 3.80
N ASN A 267 -23.57 -7.92 3.02
CA ASN A 267 -23.07 -8.33 1.72
C ASN A 267 -21.91 -7.43 1.24
N TRP A 268 -21.20 -7.86 0.20
CA TRP A 268 -20.06 -7.17 -0.41
C TRP A 268 -20.34 -5.80 -1.09
N GLU A 269 -21.60 -5.42 -1.34
CA GLU A 269 -21.95 -4.10 -1.87
C GLU A 269 -22.16 -3.07 -0.74
N HIS A 270 -22.18 -3.52 0.52
CA HIS A 270 -22.32 -2.63 1.65
C HIS A 270 -21.08 -1.72 1.77
N PRO A 271 -21.24 -0.40 2.00
CA PRO A 271 -20.10 0.54 2.09
C PRO A 271 -19.10 0.19 3.19
N GLU A 272 -19.55 -0.52 4.22
CA GLU A 272 -18.71 -0.94 5.36
C GLU A 272 -18.22 -2.39 5.24
N PHE A 273 -18.35 -3.03 4.07
CA PHE A 273 -17.93 -4.43 3.90
C PHE A 273 -16.42 -4.60 3.95
N ALA A 274 -15.65 -3.77 3.25
CA ALA A 274 -14.19 -3.86 3.26
C ALA A 274 -13.56 -3.16 4.48
N VAL A 275 -14.16 -2.05 4.91
CA VAL A 275 -13.63 -1.16 5.94
C VAL A 275 -14.78 -0.73 6.84
N ALA A 276 -14.60 -0.78 8.15
CA ALA A 276 -15.60 -0.38 9.13
C ALA A 276 -14.99 0.50 10.22
N GLU A 277 -15.83 1.17 11.00
CA GLU A 277 -15.35 1.85 12.21
C GLU A 277 -14.73 0.83 13.16
N ASN A 278 -13.55 1.14 13.68
CA ASN A 278 -12.88 0.32 14.68
C ASN A 278 -13.66 0.42 16.01
N GLU A 279 -13.73 -0.68 16.76
CA GLU A 279 -14.40 -0.72 18.07
C GLU A 279 -13.74 0.23 19.08
N THR A 280 -12.43 0.43 18.96
CA THR A 280 -11.66 1.39 19.75
C THR A 280 -10.71 2.16 18.84
N LYS A 281 -10.61 3.49 19.01
CA LYS A 281 -9.61 4.29 18.27
C LYS A 281 -8.21 3.90 18.72
N GLU A 282 -7.34 3.55 17.77
CA GLU A 282 -5.96 3.19 18.03
C GLU A 282 -5.05 4.39 17.77
N VAL A 283 -4.46 4.90 18.85
CA VAL A 283 -3.49 6.00 18.82
C VAL A 283 -2.29 5.63 19.69
N GLY A 284 -1.09 5.81 19.14
CA GLY A 284 0.18 5.50 19.80
C GLY A 284 0.62 4.05 19.59
N ASP A 285 1.56 3.58 20.41
CA ASP A 285 2.21 2.29 20.19
C ASP A 285 1.24 1.12 20.38
N ARG A 286 1.33 0.13 19.48
CA ARG A 286 0.71 -1.19 19.60
C ARG A 286 1.73 -2.29 19.31
N GLN A 287 1.50 -3.45 19.90
CA GLN A 287 2.32 -4.63 19.64
C GLN A 287 1.77 -5.38 18.43
N LEU A 288 2.63 -5.66 17.44
CA LEU A 288 2.30 -6.60 16.38
C LEU A 288 2.46 -8.04 16.86
N GLN A 289 1.51 -8.87 16.46
CA GLN A 289 1.56 -10.32 16.61
C GLN A 289 1.21 -10.98 15.28
N HIS A 290 1.69 -12.23 15.09
CA HIS A 290 1.29 -13.00 13.92
C HIS A 290 -0.23 -13.12 13.86
N TYR A 291 -0.75 -13.00 12.65
CA TYR A 291 -2.16 -13.26 12.42
C TYR A 291 -2.48 -14.71 12.78
N GLN A 292 -3.56 -14.92 13.53
CA GLN A 292 -4.10 -16.24 13.82
C GLN A 292 -5.42 -16.40 13.10
N SER A 293 -5.47 -17.36 12.18
CA SER A 293 -6.70 -17.65 11.45
C SER A 293 -7.83 -18.05 12.41
N PRO A 294 -9.07 -17.57 12.19
CA PRO A 294 -10.21 -17.90 13.02
C PRO A 294 -10.45 -19.41 13.09
N ASP A 295 -10.88 -19.89 14.25
CA ASP A 295 -11.33 -21.28 14.40
C ASP A 295 -12.66 -21.46 13.66
N ALA A 296 -12.65 -22.28 12.61
CA ALA A 296 -13.83 -22.57 11.78
C ALA A 296 -15.03 -23.13 12.57
N LEU A 297 -14.82 -23.73 13.75
CA LEU A 297 -15.92 -24.22 14.59
C LEU A 297 -16.63 -23.10 15.38
N ASN A 298 -15.92 -21.99 15.61
CA ASN A 298 -16.36 -20.89 16.47
C ASN A 298 -16.54 -19.57 15.71
N SER A 299 -16.14 -19.52 14.44
CA SER A 299 -16.28 -18.37 13.56
C SER A 299 -17.53 -18.48 12.66
N ASP A 300 -18.15 -17.33 12.38
CA ASP A 300 -19.21 -17.21 11.38
C ASP A 300 -18.66 -17.13 9.93
N ILE A 301 -17.33 -17.09 9.78
CA ILE A 301 -16.65 -17.01 8.49
C ILE A 301 -16.67 -18.40 7.84
N PRO A 302 -17.05 -18.53 6.56
CA PRO A 302 -17.04 -19.81 5.87
C PRO A 302 -15.66 -20.47 5.90
N GLU A 303 -15.61 -21.75 6.27
CA GLU A 303 -14.38 -22.56 6.39
C GLU A 303 -13.53 -22.50 5.11
N GLU A 304 -14.15 -22.42 3.94
CA GLU A 304 -13.42 -22.32 2.67
C GLU A 304 -12.59 -21.04 2.50
N LEU A 305 -12.99 -19.94 3.16
CA LEU A 305 -12.22 -18.68 3.14
C LEU A 305 -11.01 -18.78 4.08
N ILE A 306 -11.22 -19.37 5.26
CA ILE A 306 -10.18 -19.61 6.26
C ILE A 306 -9.12 -20.55 5.69
N MET A 307 -9.52 -21.72 5.17
CA MET A 307 -8.59 -22.70 4.58
C MET A 307 -7.81 -22.12 3.40
N ALA A 308 -8.43 -21.27 2.57
CA ALA A 308 -7.73 -20.62 1.47
C ALA A 308 -6.59 -19.72 1.99
N HIS A 309 -6.83 -19.00 3.09
CA HIS A 309 -5.80 -18.20 3.73
C HIS A 309 -4.67 -19.05 4.33
N GLU A 310 -5.00 -20.14 5.02
CA GLU A 310 -3.98 -21.06 5.57
C GLU A 310 -3.07 -21.64 4.47
N VAL A 311 -3.64 -21.94 3.29
CA VAL A 311 -2.83 -22.35 2.12
C VAL A 311 -1.93 -21.22 1.63
N THR A 312 -2.43 -19.98 1.55
CA THR A 312 -1.60 -18.82 1.18
C THR A 312 -0.42 -18.66 2.14
N ALA A 313 -0.67 -18.71 3.44
CA ALA A 313 0.35 -18.54 4.48
C ALA A 313 1.40 -19.67 4.49
N ASP A 314 1.03 -20.89 4.08
CA ASP A 314 2.00 -22.00 3.91
C ASP A 314 2.81 -21.88 2.61
N GLU A 315 2.18 -21.42 1.52
CA GLU A 315 2.83 -21.30 0.20
C GLU A 315 3.83 -20.14 0.12
N HIS A 316 3.66 -19.10 0.93
CA HIS A 316 4.45 -17.87 0.88
C HIS A 316 5.22 -17.63 2.18
N GLU A 317 6.53 -17.35 2.08
CA GLU A 317 7.31 -16.89 3.23
C GLU A 317 6.98 -15.42 3.55
N GLY A 318 6.53 -15.14 4.79
CA GLY A 318 6.11 -13.81 5.21
C GLY A 318 7.26 -12.89 5.63
N VAL A 319 7.36 -11.74 4.96
CA VAL A 319 8.35 -10.68 5.26
C VAL A 319 8.14 -10.07 6.65
N ILE A 320 6.88 -9.89 7.04
CA ILE A 320 6.52 -9.39 8.37
C ILE A 320 6.67 -10.50 9.41
N ASP A 321 6.39 -11.77 9.10
CA ASP A 321 6.61 -12.88 10.03
C ASP A 321 8.06 -12.97 10.47
N THR A 322 8.96 -12.86 9.50
CA THR A 322 10.40 -12.75 9.74
C THR A 322 10.71 -11.60 10.73
N SER A 323 10.04 -10.47 10.57
CA SER A 323 10.21 -9.31 11.47
C SER A 323 9.73 -9.59 12.89
N ILE A 324 8.57 -10.21 13.04
CA ILE A 324 7.97 -10.56 14.34
C ILE A 324 8.81 -11.64 15.04
N GLU A 325 9.39 -12.59 14.30
CA GLU A 325 10.25 -13.64 14.86
C GLU A 325 11.60 -13.11 15.36
N TYR A 326 12.22 -12.17 14.63
CA TYR A 326 13.52 -11.61 15.00
C TYR A 326 13.42 -10.52 16.07
N GLU A 327 12.32 -9.76 16.11
CA GLU A 327 12.11 -8.64 17.04
C GLU A 327 11.14 -9.08 18.15
N LYS A 328 11.65 -9.31 19.37
CA LYS A 328 10.88 -9.92 20.49
C LYS A 328 9.53 -9.27 20.80
N GLU A 329 9.44 -7.95 20.69
CA GLU A 329 8.24 -7.15 20.93
C GLU A 329 8.24 -5.98 19.94
N LEU A 330 7.72 -6.21 18.73
CA LEU A 330 7.67 -5.18 17.70
C LEU A 330 6.56 -4.16 18.02
N ASN A 331 6.96 -2.96 18.44
CA ASN A 331 6.04 -1.87 18.75
C ASN A 331 5.96 -0.88 17.60
N ILE A 332 4.75 -0.49 17.22
CA ILE A 332 4.48 0.32 16.04
C ILE A 332 3.45 1.41 16.32
N ALA A 333 3.62 2.55 15.65
CA ALA A 333 2.73 3.68 15.75
C ALA A 333 1.37 3.44 15.06
N MET A 334 0.27 3.56 15.81
CA MET A 334 -1.10 3.58 15.31
C MET A 334 -1.68 4.99 15.28
N PHE A 335 -2.54 5.25 14.29
CA PHE A 335 -3.18 6.56 14.14
C PHE A 335 -4.48 6.51 13.30
N HIS A 336 -5.48 5.74 13.72
CA HIS A 336 -6.73 5.61 12.95
C HIS A 336 -7.95 5.27 13.81
N SER A 337 -9.13 5.41 13.20
CA SER A 337 -10.43 5.06 13.80
C SER A 337 -11.24 4.07 12.97
N ASP A 338 -10.78 3.73 11.76
CA ASP A 338 -11.39 2.70 10.92
C ASP A 338 -10.42 1.51 10.82
N GLU A 339 -10.94 0.34 10.57
CA GLU A 339 -10.19 -0.90 10.39
C GLU A 339 -10.66 -1.65 9.14
N VAL A 340 -9.74 -2.41 8.53
CA VAL A 340 -10.06 -3.35 7.45
C VAL A 340 -10.65 -4.62 8.04
N ASN A 341 -11.79 -5.05 7.51
CA ASN A 341 -12.47 -6.23 8.00
C ASN A 341 -11.76 -7.52 7.55
N GLU A 342 -11.51 -8.43 8.50
CA GLU A 342 -10.90 -9.74 8.26
C GLU A 342 -11.67 -10.53 7.20
N GLU A 343 -13.00 -10.54 7.29
CA GLU A 343 -13.87 -11.32 6.39
C GLU A 343 -13.71 -10.89 4.93
N ALA A 344 -13.53 -9.60 4.69
CA ALA A 344 -13.37 -9.05 3.35
C ALA A 344 -12.04 -9.48 2.72
N ILE A 345 -10.96 -9.51 3.51
CA ILE A 345 -9.64 -9.93 3.01
C ILE A 345 -9.58 -11.45 2.82
N LEU A 346 -10.13 -12.24 3.73
CA LEU A 346 -10.25 -13.68 3.56
C LEU A 346 -11.09 -14.03 2.32
N PHE A 347 -12.18 -13.31 2.09
CA PHE A 347 -12.98 -13.44 0.87
C PHE A 347 -12.19 -13.07 -0.39
N ALA A 348 -11.46 -11.95 -0.37
CA ALA A 348 -10.68 -11.50 -1.51
C ALA A 348 -9.57 -12.51 -1.87
N ASN A 349 -8.86 -13.03 -0.87
CA ASN A 349 -7.86 -14.08 -1.06
C ASN A 349 -8.44 -15.32 -1.74
N TRP A 350 -9.51 -15.88 -1.16
CA TRP A 350 -10.19 -17.05 -1.72
C TRP A 350 -10.70 -16.80 -3.14
N ALA A 351 -11.27 -15.63 -3.41
CA ALA A 351 -11.77 -15.27 -4.73
C ALA A 351 -10.61 -15.21 -5.75
N TYR A 352 -9.48 -14.61 -5.41
CA TYR A 352 -8.31 -14.57 -6.28
C TYR A 352 -7.73 -15.96 -6.55
N GLN A 353 -7.61 -16.81 -5.54
CA GLN A 353 -7.19 -18.20 -5.75
C GLN A 353 -8.12 -18.95 -6.70
N LEU A 354 -9.44 -18.80 -6.54
CA LEU A 354 -10.42 -19.43 -7.43
C LEU A 354 -10.30 -18.90 -8.87
N ILE A 355 -10.15 -17.59 -9.04
CA ILE A 355 -9.98 -16.96 -10.35
C ILE A 355 -8.69 -17.46 -11.00
N HIS A 356 -7.57 -17.39 -10.29
CA HIS A 356 -6.27 -17.80 -10.79
C HIS A 356 -6.27 -19.28 -11.21
N ASN A 357 -6.79 -20.17 -10.35
CA ASN A 357 -6.92 -21.60 -10.65
C ASN A 357 -7.81 -21.87 -11.87
N ALA A 358 -8.91 -21.14 -12.03
CA ALA A 358 -9.79 -21.25 -13.18
C ALA A 358 -9.12 -20.76 -14.48
N LEU A 359 -8.21 -19.80 -14.41
CA LEU A 359 -7.50 -19.26 -15.57
C LEU A 359 -6.38 -20.18 -16.07
N ILE A 360 -5.72 -20.95 -15.20
CA ILE A 360 -4.58 -21.83 -15.57
C ILE A 360 -4.80 -22.59 -16.90
N PRO A 361 -5.89 -23.37 -17.08
CA PRO A 361 -6.07 -24.18 -18.30
C PRO A 361 -6.47 -23.36 -19.55
N CYS A 362 -6.93 -22.13 -19.40
CA CYS A 362 -7.55 -21.35 -20.48
C CYS A 362 -6.96 -19.95 -20.70
N ARG A 363 -5.88 -19.60 -19.98
CA ARG A 363 -5.25 -18.27 -20.01
C ARG A 363 -4.94 -17.74 -21.40
N HIS A 364 -4.52 -18.61 -22.33
CA HIS A 364 -4.22 -18.24 -23.72
C HIS A 364 -5.45 -17.76 -24.50
N ILE A 365 -6.64 -18.26 -24.16
CA ILE A 365 -7.91 -17.81 -24.76
C ILE A 365 -8.32 -16.48 -24.13
N VAL A 366 -8.22 -16.36 -22.81
CA VAL A 366 -8.57 -15.14 -22.06
C VAL A 366 -7.63 -13.97 -22.41
N ALA A 367 -6.33 -14.23 -22.59
CA ALA A 367 -5.31 -13.23 -22.88
C ALA A 367 -5.56 -12.45 -24.18
N ASN A 368 -6.25 -13.04 -25.15
CA ASN A 368 -6.60 -12.40 -26.42
C ASN A 368 -8.06 -11.92 -26.44
N SER A 369 -8.62 -11.58 -25.27
CA SER A 369 -10.01 -11.20 -25.12
C SER A 369 -10.17 -9.90 -24.31
N PRO A 370 -11.38 -9.28 -24.31
CA PRO A 370 -11.68 -8.17 -23.41
C PRO A 370 -11.54 -8.50 -21.91
N LEU A 371 -11.45 -9.79 -21.54
CA LEU A 371 -11.23 -10.24 -20.16
C LEU A 371 -9.74 -10.40 -19.80
N SER A 372 -8.83 -10.05 -20.71
CA SER A 372 -7.38 -10.22 -20.50
C SER A 372 -6.85 -9.50 -19.25
N TRP A 373 -7.49 -8.42 -18.82
CA TRP A 373 -7.13 -7.70 -17.59
C TRP A 373 -7.29 -8.56 -16.32
N ILE A 374 -8.18 -9.56 -16.31
CA ILE A 374 -8.39 -10.46 -15.16
C ILE A 374 -7.11 -11.28 -14.87
N ILE A 375 -6.27 -11.52 -15.88
CA ILE A 375 -4.98 -12.21 -15.73
C ILE A 375 -4.00 -11.37 -14.89
N LYS A 376 -4.21 -10.05 -14.80
CA LYS A 376 -3.38 -9.12 -14.03
C LYS A 376 -3.84 -8.95 -12.58
N LEU A 377 -4.94 -9.59 -12.18
CA LEU A 377 -5.36 -9.57 -10.78
C LEU A 377 -4.28 -10.24 -9.91
N PRO A 378 -4.18 -9.84 -8.62
CA PRO A 378 -3.41 -10.61 -7.64
C PRO A 378 -3.81 -12.08 -7.65
N ASP A 379 -2.88 -12.98 -7.34
CA ASP A 379 -3.20 -14.42 -7.21
C ASP A 379 -3.60 -14.81 -5.79
N ALA A 380 -3.09 -14.09 -4.78
CA ALA A 380 -3.44 -14.28 -3.37
C ALA A 380 -3.26 -12.99 -2.55
N ILE A 381 -3.96 -12.92 -1.42
CA ILE A 381 -3.74 -11.92 -0.37
C ILE A 381 -3.57 -12.64 0.95
N GLU A 382 -2.55 -12.27 1.71
CA GLU A 382 -2.27 -12.82 3.02
C GLU A 382 -2.46 -11.74 4.08
N ILE A 383 -3.14 -12.06 5.18
CA ILE A 383 -3.14 -11.25 6.39
C ILE A 383 -1.91 -11.67 7.19
N LEU A 384 -1.00 -10.73 7.39
CA LEU A 384 0.31 -11.01 7.98
C LEU A 384 0.30 -10.90 9.50
N CYS A 385 -0.39 -9.88 10.02
CA CYS A 385 -0.35 -9.58 11.44
C CYS A 385 -1.59 -8.87 11.95
N SER A 386 -1.75 -8.94 13.26
CA SER A 386 -2.77 -8.26 14.05
C SER A 386 -2.10 -7.33 15.06
N THR A 387 -2.80 -6.31 15.51
CA THR A 387 -2.39 -5.48 16.65
C THR A 387 -3.02 -5.96 17.93
N THR A 388 -2.25 -5.86 19.02
CA THR A 388 -2.70 -6.21 20.36
C THR A 388 -2.48 -5.09 21.34
N GLU A 389 -3.41 -4.98 22.30
CA GLU A 389 -3.31 -4.11 23.46
C GLU A 389 -3.55 -4.95 24.72
N HIS A 390 -2.57 -4.97 25.62
CA HIS A 390 -2.60 -5.81 26.83
C HIS A 390 -2.83 -7.32 26.57
N GLY A 391 -2.36 -7.82 25.42
CA GLY A 391 -2.47 -9.22 25.01
C GLY A 391 -3.79 -9.60 24.33
N GLU A 392 -4.72 -8.65 24.18
CA GLU A 392 -5.97 -8.84 23.44
C GLU A 392 -5.84 -8.26 22.03
N VAL A 393 -6.34 -8.97 21.01
CA VAL A 393 -6.38 -8.47 19.64
C VAL A 393 -7.35 -7.30 19.55
N VAL A 394 -6.87 -6.17 19.03
CA VAL A 394 -7.68 -4.97 18.81
C VAL A 394 -8.05 -4.79 17.34
N THR A 395 -7.14 -5.10 16.42
CA THR A 395 -7.43 -5.18 14.98
C THR A 395 -6.80 -6.45 14.40
N GLU A 396 -7.65 -7.26 13.74
CA GLU A 396 -7.28 -8.56 13.18
C GLU A 396 -6.39 -8.41 11.94
N CYS A 397 -6.77 -7.51 11.04
CA CYS A 397 -6.10 -7.30 9.75
C CYS A 397 -5.25 -6.03 9.77
N SER A 398 -4.11 -6.06 10.46
CA SER A 398 -3.24 -4.88 10.59
C SER A 398 -2.25 -4.71 9.45
N ALA A 399 -1.90 -5.79 8.74
CA ALA A 399 -1.13 -5.72 7.51
C ALA A 399 -1.47 -6.87 6.56
N THR A 400 -1.31 -6.63 5.26
CA THR A 400 -1.45 -7.68 4.24
C THR A 400 -0.29 -7.72 3.25
N CYS A 401 -0.01 -8.91 2.72
CA CYS A 401 0.83 -9.12 1.55
C CYS A 401 -0.06 -9.42 0.34
N ILE A 402 0.17 -8.69 -0.76
CA ILE A 402 -0.50 -8.91 -2.04
C ILE A 402 0.46 -9.65 -2.95
N ASN A 403 0.15 -10.88 -3.30
CA ASN A 403 1.01 -11.74 -4.11
C ASN A 403 0.60 -11.68 -5.59
N TYR A 404 1.62 -11.68 -6.44
CA TYR A 404 1.49 -11.73 -7.90
C TYR A 404 2.40 -12.80 -8.49
N LYS A 405 1.84 -13.95 -8.82
CA LYS A 405 2.55 -15.08 -9.40
C LYS A 405 2.54 -15.02 -10.93
N ASP A 406 3.74 -15.02 -11.53
CA ASP A 406 3.84 -15.19 -12.97
C ASP A 406 3.41 -16.61 -13.38
N PHE A 407 2.53 -16.72 -14.38
CA PHE A 407 2.03 -18.02 -14.83
C PHE A 407 3.13 -18.91 -15.41
N GLU A 408 4.16 -18.33 -16.02
CA GLU A 408 5.21 -19.06 -16.74
C GLU A 408 6.48 -19.23 -15.90
N SER A 409 7.04 -18.16 -15.31
CA SER A 409 8.26 -18.22 -14.48
C SER A 409 8.01 -18.74 -13.07
N LYS A 410 6.75 -18.66 -12.58
CA LYS A 410 6.36 -18.95 -11.19
C LYS A 410 6.98 -18.01 -10.15
N GLU A 411 7.67 -16.97 -10.58
CA GLU A 411 8.17 -15.94 -9.68
C GLU A 411 7.00 -15.20 -9.06
N VAL A 412 7.12 -14.98 -7.74
CA VAL A 412 6.15 -14.25 -6.94
C VAL A 412 6.70 -12.86 -6.69
N ARG A 413 5.86 -11.86 -6.91
CA ARG A 413 6.13 -10.47 -6.58
C ARG A 413 5.15 -10.00 -5.53
N ARG A 414 5.60 -9.13 -4.64
CA ARG A 414 4.78 -8.65 -3.54
C ARG A 414 4.60 -7.14 -3.55
N SER A 415 3.49 -6.74 -2.95
CA SER A 415 3.20 -5.40 -2.46
C SER A 415 2.63 -5.56 -1.05
N PHE A 416 2.76 -4.52 -0.22
CA PHE A 416 2.41 -4.59 1.20
C PHE A 416 1.40 -3.52 1.56
N THR A 417 0.55 -3.83 2.53
CA THR A 417 -0.34 -2.84 3.12
C THR A 417 -0.24 -2.90 4.65
N CYS A 418 -0.36 -1.76 5.31
CA CYS A 418 -0.26 -1.62 6.75
C CYS A 418 -1.30 -0.63 7.24
N GLN A 419 -2.12 -1.01 8.22
CA GLN A 419 -3.04 -0.10 8.91
C GLN A 419 -2.28 0.91 9.79
N PHE A 420 -1.10 0.52 10.25
CA PHE A 420 -0.19 1.31 11.08
C PHE A 420 0.79 2.14 10.24
N HIS A 421 1.52 3.02 10.93
CA HIS A 421 2.46 3.97 10.32
C HIS A 421 3.92 3.61 10.65
N PRO A 422 4.56 2.69 9.91
CA PRO A 422 5.94 2.30 10.17
C PRO A 422 6.95 3.44 9.87
N GLU A 423 6.53 4.49 9.18
CA GLU A 423 7.30 5.71 8.93
C GLU A 423 7.29 6.70 10.10
N LEU A 424 6.32 6.59 11.01
CA LEU A 424 6.21 7.46 12.17
C LEU A 424 6.95 6.86 13.37
N LEU A 425 7.71 7.71 14.05
CA LEU A 425 8.31 7.38 15.34
C LEU A 425 7.25 7.48 16.44
N SER A 426 7.56 6.95 17.63
CA SER A 426 6.63 6.88 18.78
C SER A 426 6.07 8.23 19.24
N ASP A 427 6.69 9.36 18.89
CA ASP A 427 6.16 10.69 19.20
C ASP A 427 5.09 11.19 18.22
N LEU A 428 4.86 10.48 17.11
CA LEU A 428 3.88 10.81 16.07
C LEU A 428 4.06 12.24 15.50
N ARG A 429 5.31 12.63 15.26
CA ARG A 429 5.64 13.98 14.76
C ARG A 429 6.28 13.93 13.39
N VAL A 430 6.04 15.00 12.63
CA VAL A 430 6.67 15.23 11.33
C VAL A 430 8.14 15.61 11.54
N VAL A 431 9.04 14.99 10.76
CA VAL A 431 10.43 15.44 10.72
C VAL A 431 10.49 16.90 10.25
N GLY A 432 11.24 17.75 10.96
CA GLY A 432 11.22 19.21 10.73
C GLY A 432 10.52 19.97 11.86
N ILE A 433 9.47 19.38 12.43
CA ILE A 433 8.82 19.90 13.65
C ILE A 433 9.51 19.32 14.90
N ARG A 434 9.85 18.02 14.85
CA ARG A 434 10.75 17.39 15.82
C ARG A 434 12.22 17.47 15.39
N GLU A 435 13.12 17.17 16.34
CA GLU A 435 14.53 16.97 16.02
C GLU A 435 14.70 15.79 15.05
N PHE A 436 15.66 15.94 14.12
CA PHE A 436 15.87 14.96 13.05
C PHE A 436 16.47 13.71 13.69
N PRO A 437 15.83 12.54 13.54
CA PRO A 437 16.31 11.35 14.19
C PRO A 437 17.68 10.95 13.63
N SER A 438 18.56 10.52 14.53
CA SER A 438 19.89 10.06 14.12
C SER A 438 19.81 8.69 13.43
N TYR A 439 20.83 8.33 12.64
CA TYR A 439 20.86 6.98 12.03
C TYR A 439 20.84 5.87 13.09
N ALA A 440 21.48 6.09 14.24
CA ALA A 440 21.47 5.16 15.37
C ALA A 440 20.09 5.06 16.04
N GLU A 441 19.34 6.17 16.11
CA GLU A 441 17.96 6.17 16.61
C GLU A 441 17.05 5.38 15.67
N LEU A 442 17.13 5.60 14.36
CA LEU A 442 16.36 4.84 13.36
C LEU A 442 16.69 3.35 13.39
N LYS A 443 17.95 2.98 13.68
CA LYS A 443 18.37 1.58 13.83
C LYS A 443 17.72 0.89 15.03
N GLU A 444 17.29 1.65 16.04
CA GLU A 444 16.61 1.10 17.21
C GLU A 444 15.08 1.14 17.10
N ASP A 445 14.55 1.94 16.18
CA ASP A 445 13.11 2.08 15.94
C ASP A 445 12.56 0.92 15.09
N ASP A 446 11.60 0.19 15.66
CA ASP A 446 11.01 -0.99 15.02
C ASP A 446 10.19 -0.63 13.77
N GLY A 447 9.50 0.51 13.77
CA GLY A 447 8.76 1.02 12.63
C GLY A 447 9.69 1.31 11.45
N ALA A 448 10.73 2.11 11.66
CA ALA A 448 11.69 2.48 10.62
C ALA A 448 12.38 1.24 10.02
N ARG A 449 12.71 0.26 10.87
CA ARG A 449 13.25 -1.04 10.42
C ARG A 449 12.24 -1.83 9.60
N LEU A 450 10.99 -1.91 10.05
CA LEU A 450 9.93 -2.58 9.33
C LEU A 450 9.69 -1.93 7.96
N PHE A 451 9.54 -0.60 7.92
CA PHE A 451 9.38 0.16 6.67
C PHE A 451 10.53 -0.12 5.69
N THR A 452 11.77 -0.08 6.18
CA THR A 452 12.96 -0.40 5.38
C THR A 452 12.93 -1.83 4.86
N ARG A 453 12.44 -2.78 5.65
CA ARG A 453 12.33 -4.19 5.27
C ARG A 453 11.25 -4.42 4.21
N LEU A 454 10.11 -3.73 4.30
CA LEU A 454 9.06 -3.76 3.27
C LEU A 454 9.59 -3.22 1.93
N LEU A 455 10.33 -2.10 1.95
CA LEU A 455 10.98 -1.56 0.75
C LEU A 455 12.02 -2.52 0.19
N TYR A 456 12.91 -3.04 1.04
CA TYR A 456 13.97 -3.96 0.62
C TYR A 456 13.41 -5.23 -0.03
N ALA A 457 12.45 -5.89 0.63
CA ALA A 457 11.84 -7.11 0.11
C ALA A 457 11.07 -6.84 -1.19
N GLY A 458 10.27 -5.77 -1.25
CA GLY A 458 9.53 -5.42 -2.45
C GLY A 458 10.42 -5.07 -3.65
N MET A 459 11.58 -4.47 -3.44
CA MET A 459 12.54 -4.12 -4.50
C MET A 459 13.36 -5.31 -5.01
N GLN A 460 13.48 -6.36 -4.21
CA GLN A 460 14.22 -7.58 -4.58
C GLN A 460 13.42 -8.47 -5.55
N GLU A 461 12.09 -8.37 -5.52
CA GLU A 461 11.11 -9.20 -6.26
C GLU A 461 10.54 -8.53 -7.51
#